data_AF-A0A524EMV2-F1
#
_entry.id   AF-A0A524EMV2-F1
#
_cell.length_a   1.000
_cell.length_b   1.000
_cell.length_c   1.000
_cell.angle_alpha   90.00
_cell.angle_beta   90.00
_cell.angle_gamma   90.00
#
_symmetry.space_group_name_H-M   'P 1'
#
loop_
_entity.id
_entity.type
_entity.pdbx_description
1 polymer ?
#
loop_
_entity_poly.entity_id
_entity_poly.type
_entity_poly.pdbx_seq_one_letter_code
_entity_poly.pdbx_strand_id
1 'polypeptide(L)'
;MSKSESDRMIEEYLKNVRSQLPDTFETEDLIEDLRAHIYESLNDKSSRHPAESRMHLTHEVLEDLGEPQVIADEFERTHKIEEREPEKSEIIKTVLRYLISVIVIIIAAWFVSSIPGTSIGFWPALIILFVFVLAESLIRRWQKEDS
;
A
#
# COMPACT_ATOMS: atom_id res chain seq x y z
N MET A 1 -16.83 -39.19 6.70
CA MET A 1 -16.56 -38.61 8.04
C MET A 1 -17.59 -37.51 8.27
N SER A 2 -18.30 -37.53 9.39
CA SER A 2 -19.31 -36.51 9.71
C SER A 2 -18.59 -35.19 10.00
N LYS A 3 -18.90 -34.10 9.29
CA LYS A 3 -18.45 -32.75 9.68
C LYS A 3 -18.91 -32.50 11.11
N SER A 4 -18.03 -31.99 11.97
CA SER A 4 -18.44 -31.62 13.32
C SER A 4 -19.40 -30.44 13.23
N GLU A 5 -20.29 -30.31 14.19
CA GLU A 5 -21.29 -29.24 14.21
C GLU A 5 -20.61 -27.86 14.29
N SER A 6 -19.45 -27.76 14.97
CA SER A 6 -18.57 -26.59 14.96
C SER A 6 -18.09 -26.22 13.55
N ASP A 7 -17.63 -27.19 12.76
CA ASP A 7 -17.13 -26.90 11.41
C ASP A 7 -18.26 -26.39 10.50
N ARG A 8 -19.50 -26.85 10.72
CA ARG A 8 -20.66 -26.31 9.99
C ARG A 8 -20.90 -24.84 10.32
N MET A 9 -20.78 -24.47 11.59
CA MET A 9 -20.98 -23.10 12.06
C MET A 9 -19.94 -22.14 11.47
N ILE A 10 -18.67 -22.57 11.42
CA ILE A 10 -17.57 -21.80 10.80
C ILE A 10 -17.83 -21.60 9.30
N GLU A 11 -18.18 -22.66 8.57
CA GLU A 11 -18.45 -22.56 7.14
C GLU A 11 -19.68 -21.69 6.84
N GLU A 12 -20.71 -21.73 7.69
CA GLU A 12 -21.87 -20.86 7.56
C GLU A 12 -21.51 -19.39 7.79
N TYR A 13 -20.68 -19.11 8.80
CA TYR A 13 -20.16 -17.76 9.05
C TYR A 13 -19.36 -17.23 7.86
N LEU A 14 -18.38 -18.00 7.36
CA LEU A 14 -17.56 -17.60 6.21
C LEU A 14 -18.40 -17.40 4.94
N LYS A 15 -19.42 -18.23 4.73
CA LYS A 15 -20.36 -18.08 3.63
C LYS A 15 -21.15 -16.76 3.74
N ASN A 16 -21.57 -16.40 4.96
CA ASN A 16 -22.27 -15.14 5.20
C ASN A 16 -21.38 -13.93 4.94
N VAL A 17 -20.10 -13.97 5.35
CA VAL A 17 -19.11 -12.94 5.03
C VAL A 17 -18.94 -12.82 3.50
N ARG A 18 -18.66 -13.93 2.81
CA ARG A 18 -18.49 -13.95 1.34
C ARG A 18 -19.71 -13.41 0.61
N SER A 19 -20.91 -13.69 1.08
CA SER A 19 -22.15 -13.22 0.43
C SER A 19 -22.33 -11.70 0.44
N GLN A 20 -21.60 -10.99 1.30
CA GLN A 20 -21.64 -9.53 1.44
C GLN A 20 -20.48 -8.85 0.72
N LEU A 21 -19.51 -9.62 0.23
CA LEU A 21 -18.32 -9.13 -0.44
C LEU A 21 -18.44 -9.30 -1.96
N PRO A 22 -17.72 -8.48 -2.76
CA PRO A 22 -17.67 -8.65 -4.20
C PRO A 22 -16.91 -9.94 -4.57
N ASP A 23 -17.29 -10.59 -5.67
CA ASP A 23 -16.65 -11.82 -6.14
C ASP A 23 -15.31 -11.50 -6.84
N THR A 24 -14.27 -11.27 -6.04
CA THR A 24 -12.90 -10.93 -6.49
C THR A 24 -11.87 -11.87 -5.87
N PHE A 25 -10.63 -11.81 -6.37
CA PHE A 25 -9.52 -12.63 -5.84
C PHE A 25 -9.20 -12.24 -4.39
N GLU A 26 -9.21 -10.95 -4.08
CA GLU A 26 -8.96 -10.38 -2.76
C GLU A 26 -10.01 -10.82 -1.74
N THR A 27 -11.27 -10.98 -2.16
CA THR A 27 -12.32 -11.57 -1.33
C THR A 27 -12.01 -13.03 -0.99
N GLU A 28 -11.54 -13.83 -1.95
CA GLU A 28 -11.19 -15.23 -1.67
C GLU A 28 -10.00 -15.33 -0.72
N ASP A 29 -8.99 -14.48 -0.89
CA ASP A 29 -7.83 -14.38 0.01
C ASP A 29 -8.28 -14.03 1.44
N LEU A 30 -9.14 -13.01 1.60
CA LEU A 30 -9.69 -12.65 2.90
C LEU A 30 -10.44 -13.82 3.56
N ILE A 31 -11.27 -14.54 2.79
CA ILE A 31 -12.03 -15.68 3.31
C ILE A 31 -11.10 -16.82 3.73
N GLU A 32 -10.00 -17.05 3.00
CA GLU A 32 -8.97 -18.01 3.38
C GLU A 32 -8.24 -17.60 4.65
N ASP A 33 -7.86 -16.32 4.77
CA ASP A 33 -7.22 -15.76 5.97
C ASP A 33 -8.12 -15.85 7.20
N LEU A 34 -9.40 -15.48 7.07
CA LEU A 34 -10.39 -15.61 8.14
C LEU A 34 -10.56 -17.07 8.56
N ARG A 35 -10.62 -18.00 7.59
CA ARG A 35 -10.71 -19.43 7.88
C ARG A 35 -9.49 -19.89 8.70
N ALA A 36 -8.28 -19.54 8.25
CA ALA A 36 -7.05 -19.91 8.95
C ALA A 36 -7.03 -19.36 10.38
N HIS A 37 -7.37 -18.08 10.53
CA HIS A 37 -7.40 -17.40 11.82
C HIS A 37 -8.42 -18.01 12.79
N ILE A 38 -9.62 -18.38 12.32
CA ILE A 38 -10.64 -19.05 13.14
C ILE A 38 -10.11 -20.39 13.67
N TYR A 39 -9.52 -21.22 12.80
CA TYR A 39 -9.02 -22.54 13.22
C TYR A 39 -7.80 -22.43 14.14
N GLU A 40 -6.90 -21.48 13.90
CA GLU A 40 -5.76 -21.21 14.77
C GLU A 40 -6.23 -20.78 16.17
N SER A 41 -7.13 -19.78 16.22
CA SER A 41 -7.71 -19.27 17.48
C SER A 41 -8.46 -20.36 18.23
N LEU A 42 -9.24 -21.19 17.53
CA LEU A 42 -9.93 -22.33 18.10
C LEU A 42 -8.96 -23.36 18.70
N ASN A 43 -7.88 -23.66 18.00
CA ASN A 43 -6.90 -24.63 18.46
C ASN A 43 -6.15 -24.13 19.70
N ASP A 44 -5.79 -22.85 19.70
CA ASP A 44 -5.16 -22.19 20.84
C ASP A 44 -6.10 -22.11 22.05
N LYS A 45 -7.35 -21.65 21.89
CA LYS A 45 -8.35 -21.65 22.98
C LYS A 45 -8.63 -23.07 23.49
N SER A 46 -8.79 -24.06 22.60
CA SER A 46 -8.99 -25.46 22.99
C SER A 46 -7.80 -26.03 23.77
N SER A 47 -6.59 -25.55 23.53
CA SER A 47 -5.38 -25.97 24.25
C SER A 47 -5.31 -25.36 25.66
N ARG A 48 -5.77 -24.11 25.80
CA ARG A 48 -5.82 -23.41 27.10
C ARG A 48 -7.02 -23.81 27.96
N HIS A 49 -8.14 -24.18 27.32
CA HIS A 49 -9.42 -24.51 27.96
C HIS A 49 -9.91 -25.92 27.56
N PRO A 50 -9.17 -27.00 27.90
CA PRO A 50 -9.50 -28.35 27.45
C PRO A 50 -10.80 -28.94 28.06
N ALA A 51 -11.32 -28.31 29.12
CA ALA A 51 -12.57 -28.71 29.76
C ALA A 51 -13.82 -28.12 29.08
N GLU A 52 -13.65 -27.13 28.20
CA GLU A 52 -14.76 -26.47 27.52
C GLU A 52 -15.14 -27.20 26.23
N SER A 53 -16.42 -27.14 25.88
CA SER A 53 -16.90 -27.75 24.65
C SER A 53 -16.36 -26.97 23.45
N ARG A 54 -15.86 -27.69 22.44
CA ARG A 54 -15.44 -27.11 21.15
C ARG A 54 -16.53 -26.22 20.55
N MET A 55 -17.80 -26.56 20.76
CA MET A 55 -18.94 -25.75 20.30
C MET A 55 -18.95 -24.37 20.95
N HIS A 56 -18.75 -24.31 22.27
CA HIS A 56 -18.74 -23.07 23.03
C HIS A 56 -17.57 -22.18 22.58
N LEU A 57 -16.37 -22.76 22.48
CA LEU A 57 -15.18 -22.06 22.00
C LEU A 57 -15.35 -21.55 20.56
N THR A 58 -16.07 -22.29 19.71
CA THR A 58 -16.37 -21.82 18.34
C THR A 58 -17.26 -20.59 18.38
N HIS A 59 -18.27 -20.58 19.24
CA HIS A 59 -19.14 -19.42 19.38
C HIS A 59 -18.36 -18.20 19.85
N GLU A 60 -17.51 -18.37 20.86
CA GLU A 60 -16.66 -17.30 21.40
C GLU A 60 -15.70 -16.75 20.35
N VAL A 61 -15.02 -17.59 19.58
CA VAL A 61 -14.11 -17.15 18.50
C VAL A 61 -14.85 -16.38 17.41
N LEU A 62 -16.06 -16.82 17.03
CA LEU A 62 -16.87 -16.11 16.04
C LEU A 62 -17.44 -14.79 16.59
N GLU A 63 -17.77 -14.74 17.88
CA GLU A 63 -18.19 -13.51 18.56
C GLU A 63 -17.04 -12.49 18.64
N ASP A 64 -15.83 -12.94 18.95
CA ASP A 64 -14.61 -12.13 18.98
C ASP A 64 -14.28 -11.51 17.60
N LEU A 65 -14.60 -12.24 16.51
CA LEU A 65 -14.43 -11.76 15.13
C LEU A 65 -15.47 -10.70 14.73
N GLY A 66 -16.58 -10.61 15.45
CA GLY A 66 -17.66 -9.67 15.18
C GLY A 66 -18.64 -10.14 14.10
N GLU A 67 -19.50 -9.22 13.65
CA GLU A 67 -20.54 -9.53 12.68
C GLU A 67 -19.98 -9.54 11.23
N PRO A 68 -20.47 -10.43 10.35
CA PRO A 68 -20.04 -10.45 8.94
C PRO A 68 -20.16 -9.11 8.21
N GLN A 69 -21.15 -8.28 8.58
CA GLN A 69 -21.35 -6.94 8.03
C GLN A 69 -20.24 -5.97 8.40
N VAL A 70 -19.71 -6.08 9.63
CA VAL A 70 -18.61 -5.22 10.08
C VAL A 70 -17.34 -5.52 9.30
N ILE A 71 -17.08 -6.81 9.03
CA ILE A 71 -15.94 -7.26 8.21
C ILE A 71 -16.08 -6.76 6.78
N ALA A 72 -17.27 -6.87 6.19
CA ALA A 72 -17.53 -6.39 4.83
C ALA A 72 -17.37 -4.88 4.70
N ASP A 73 -17.88 -4.11 5.67
CA ASP A 73 -17.73 -2.66 5.73
C ASP A 73 -16.26 -2.23 5.84
N GLU A 74 -15.46 -2.95 6.63
CA GLU A 74 -14.03 -2.67 6.80
C GLU A 74 -13.23 -3.02 5.54
N PHE A 75 -13.56 -4.12 4.87
CA PHE A 75 -13.00 -4.50 3.58
C PHE A 75 -13.25 -3.42 2.52
N GLU A 76 -14.50 -2.96 2.39
CA GLU A 76 -14.85 -1.90 1.45
C GLU A 76 -14.14 -0.58 1.76
N ARG A 77 -14.00 -0.21 3.04
CA ARG A 77 -13.27 1.02 3.43
C ARG A 77 -11.81 0.93 3.02
N THR A 78 -11.17 -0.21 3.25
CA THR A 78 -9.75 -0.41 2.92
C THR A 78 -9.53 -0.39 1.41
N HIS A 79 -10.37 -1.10 0.65
CA HIS A 79 -10.28 -1.14 -0.82
C HIS A 79 -10.66 0.19 -1.48
N LYS A 80 -11.65 0.93 -0.94
CA LYS A 80 -11.97 2.29 -1.44
C LYS A 80 -10.87 3.31 -1.15
N ILE A 81 -10.04 3.09 -0.14
CA ILE A 81 -8.88 3.96 0.14
C ILE A 81 -7.75 3.66 -0.86
N GLU A 82 -7.53 2.39 -1.21
CA GLU A 82 -6.58 2.02 -2.28
C GLU A 82 -7.04 2.48 -3.67
N GLU A 83 -8.33 2.37 -4.01
CA GLU A 83 -8.86 2.87 -5.29
C GLU A 83 -8.95 4.42 -5.36
N ARG A 84 -8.83 5.13 -4.22
CA ARG A 84 -8.81 6.61 -4.16
C ARG A 84 -7.42 7.24 -4.23
N GLU A 85 -6.36 6.45 -4.45
CA GLU A 85 -5.10 7.00 -4.94
C GLU A 85 -4.84 6.63 -6.40
N PRO A 86 -5.38 7.43 -7.32
CA PRO A 86 -4.62 7.75 -8.51
C PRO A 86 -4.37 9.27 -8.58
N GLU A 87 -3.20 9.62 -9.10
CA GLU A 87 -2.88 10.89 -9.76
C GLU A 87 -2.46 12.14 -8.96
N LYS A 88 -2.63 12.26 -7.64
CA LYS A 88 -2.12 13.50 -6.99
C LYS A 88 -0.61 13.50 -6.79
N SER A 89 0.01 12.34 -6.54
CA SER A 89 1.45 12.24 -6.28
C SER A 89 2.30 12.41 -7.53
N GLU A 90 1.83 11.96 -8.70
CA GLU A 90 2.55 12.13 -9.97
C GLU A 90 2.48 13.57 -10.49
N ILE A 91 1.33 14.23 -10.37
CA ILE A 91 1.19 15.65 -10.74
C ILE A 91 2.04 16.51 -9.79
N ILE A 92 2.03 16.24 -8.48
CA ILE A 92 2.87 16.96 -7.52
C ILE A 92 4.35 16.71 -7.80
N LYS A 93 4.78 15.47 -8.06
CA LYS A 93 6.17 15.16 -8.44
C LYS A 93 6.58 15.86 -9.74
N THR A 94 5.69 15.89 -10.73
CA THR A 94 5.93 16.54 -12.02
C THR A 94 6.03 18.05 -11.88
N VAL A 95 5.09 18.68 -11.17
CA VAL A 95 5.12 20.13 -10.90
C VAL A 95 6.33 20.51 -10.05
N LEU A 96 6.67 19.71 -9.03
CA LEU A 96 7.85 19.94 -8.19
C LEU A 96 9.15 19.82 -8.99
N ARG A 97 9.24 18.87 -9.92
CA ARG A 97 10.37 18.74 -10.85
C ARG A 97 10.57 20.00 -11.69
N TYR A 98 9.50 20.52 -12.31
CA TYR A 98 9.59 21.77 -13.07
C TYR A 98 9.98 22.95 -12.20
N LEU A 99 9.45 23.02 -10.98
CA LEU A 99 9.73 24.10 -10.03
C LEU A 99 11.21 24.10 -9.60
N ILE A 100 11.80 22.93 -9.35
CA ILE A 100 13.24 22.79 -9.05
C ILE A 100 14.08 23.20 -10.26
N SER A 101 13.73 22.76 -11.47
CA SER A 101 14.45 23.16 -12.69
C SER A 101 14.42 24.67 -12.92
N VAL A 102 13.27 25.32 -12.70
CA VAL A 102 13.14 26.78 -12.81
C VAL A 102 14.02 27.49 -11.77
N ILE A 103 14.04 27.02 -10.53
CA ILE A 103 14.90 27.58 -9.47
C ILE A 103 16.38 27.47 -9.87
N VAL A 104 16.81 26.31 -10.38
CA VAL A 104 18.20 26.08 -10.81
C VAL A 104 18.58 27.05 -11.95
N ILE A 105 17.69 27.27 -12.92
CA ILE A 105 17.91 28.22 -14.03
C ILE A 105 18.06 29.65 -13.49
N ILE A 106 17.20 30.07 -12.56
CA ILE A 106 17.27 31.41 -11.95
C ILE A 106 18.58 31.60 -11.20
N ILE A 107 19.01 30.61 -10.42
CA ILE A 107 20.28 30.65 -9.68
C ILE A 107 21.47 30.72 -10.66
N ALA A 108 21.45 29.92 -11.72
CA ALA A 108 22.50 29.94 -12.74
C ALA A 108 22.57 31.28 -13.47
N ALA A 109 21.42 31.83 -13.88
CA ALA A 109 21.34 33.13 -14.55
C ALA A 109 21.81 34.27 -13.63
N TRP A 110 21.41 34.25 -12.36
CA TRP A 110 21.85 35.22 -11.36
C TRP A 110 23.37 35.16 -11.16
N PHE A 111 23.93 33.95 -11.04
CA PHE A 111 25.36 33.74 -10.90
C PHE A 111 26.14 34.27 -12.11
N VAL A 112 25.69 33.97 -13.33
CA VAL A 112 26.29 34.50 -14.57
C VAL A 112 26.22 36.03 -14.62
N SER A 113 25.08 36.61 -14.24
CA SER A 113 24.91 38.07 -14.24
C SER A 113 25.76 38.80 -13.20
N SER A 114 26.20 38.11 -12.15
CA SER A 114 27.02 38.66 -11.07
C SER A 114 28.51 38.69 -11.40
N ILE A 115 28.92 38.16 -12.56
CA ILE A 115 30.32 38.19 -13.01
C ILE A 115 30.57 39.47 -13.82
N PRO A 116 31.39 40.42 -13.33
CA PRO A 116 31.74 41.61 -14.10
C PRO A 116 32.86 41.26 -15.10
N GLY A 117 32.58 41.37 -16.39
CA GLY A 117 33.56 41.23 -17.47
C GLY A 117 33.14 40.20 -18.53
N THR A 118 33.04 40.65 -19.78
CA THR A 118 32.47 39.93 -20.95
C THR A 118 33.29 38.74 -21.48
N SER A 119 34.13 38.14 -20.65
CA SER A 119 34.84 36.90 -20.99
C SER A 119 34.27 35.79 -20.12
N ILE A 120 33.55 34.85 -20.74
CA ILE A 120 33.08 33.64 -20.05
C ILE A 120 34.34 32.89 -19.59
N GLY A 121 34.72 33.11 -18.34
CA GLY A 121 35.89 32.48 -17.74
C GLY A 121 35.70 30.96 -17.69
N PHE A 122 36.81 30.26 -17.53
CA PHE A 122 36.83 28.81 -17.32
C PHE A 122 35.85 28.35 -16.22
N TRP A 123 35.67 29.16 -15.17
CA TRP A 123 34.81 28.86 -14.03
C TRP A 123 33.30 28.81 -14.35
N PRO A 124 32.67 29.80 -15.00
CA PRO A 124 31.27 29.67 -15.42
C PRO A 124 31.02 28.54 -16.43
N ALA A 125 31.95 28.26 -17.34
CA ALA A 125 31.83 27.13 -18.26
C ALA A 125 31.85 25.77 -17.53
N LEU A 126 32.72 25.63 -16.51
CA LEU A 126 32.79 24.45 -15.65
C LEU A 126 31.46 24.22 -14.91
N ILE A 127 30.84 25.29 -14.41
CA ILE A 127 29.56 25.22 -13.69
C ILE A 127 28.43 24.77 -14.62
N ILE A 128 28.35 25.31 -15.84
CA ILE A 128 27.36 24.87 -16.84
C ILE A 128 27.55 23.39 -17.18
N LEU A 129 28.79 22.95 -17.37
CA LEU A 129 29.10 21.55 -17.64
C LEU A 129 28.72 20.65 -16.46
N PHE A 130 28.95 21.11 -15.23
CA PHE A 130 28.55 20.37 -14.03
C PHE A 130 27.02 20.22 -13.93
N VAL A 131 26.25 21.27 -14.24
CA VAL A 131 24.79 21.20 -14.30
C VAL A 131 24.33 20.20 -15.36
N PHE A 132 24.95 20.20 -16.54
CA PHE A 132 24.66 19.23 -17.59
C PHE A 132 24.93 17.80 -17.15
N VAL A 133 26.08 17.55 -16.51
CA VAL A 133 26.46 16.22 -16.00
C VAL A 133 25.48 15.74 -14.92
N LEU A 134 25.04 16.63 -14.02
CA LEU A 134 24.05 16.27 -13.00
C LEU A 134 22.68 15.97 -13.62
N ALA A 135 22.25 16.75 -14.60
CA ALA A 135 21.00 16.51 -15.32
C ALA A 135 21.05 15.17 -16.08
N GLU A 136 22.15 14.88 -16.78
CA GLU A 136 22.34 13.62 -17.50
C GLU A 136 22.41 12.42 -16.54
N SER A 137 23.09 12.56 -15.41
CA SER A 137 23.19 11.50 -14.40
C SER A 137 21.83 11.15 -13.79
N LEU A 138 21.00 12.16 -13.52
CA LEU A 138 19.62 11.97 -13.07
C LEU A 138 18.80 11.24 -14.13
N ILE A 139 18.85 11.69 -15.40
CA ILE A 139 18.11 11.06 -16.50
C ILE A 139 18.53 9.58 -16.67
N ARG A 140 19.83 9.29 -16.59
CA ARG A 140 20.36 7.94 -16.76
C ARG A 140 20.02 6.99 -15.62
N ARG A 141 19.90 7.50 -14.38
CA ARG A 141 19.45 6.69 -13.24
C ARG A 141 17.99 6.28 -13.40
N TRP A 142 17.15 7.20 -13.86
CA TRP A 142 15.72 6.94 -14.05
C TRP A 142 15.46 5.96 -15.20
N GLN A 143 16.24 6.02 -16.30
CA GLN A 143 16.13 5.03 -17.39
C GLN A 143 16.53 3.60 -17.01
N LYS A 144 17.28 3.41 -15.92
CA LYS A 144 17.66 2.07 -15.43
C LYS A 144 16.66 1.47 -14.45
N GLU A 145 15.70 2.26 -13.99
CA GLU A 145 14.68 1.83 -13.02
C GLU A 145 13.40 1.33 -13.73
N ASP A 146 13.23 1.71 -15.01
CA ASP A 146 12.10 1.30 -15.89
C ASP A 146 12.42 0.09 -16.81
N SER A 147 13.56 -0.60 -16.63
CA SER A 147 13.94 -1.84 -17.36
C SER A 147 14.32 -2.95 -16.39
#